data_AF-A0AAW3WIM5-F1
#
_entry.id   AF-A0AAW3WIM5-F1
#
_cell.length_a   1.000
_cell.length_b   1.000
_cell.length_c   1.000
_cell.angle_alpha   90.00
_cell.angle_beta   90.00
_cell.angle_gamma   90.00
#
_symmetry.space_group_name_H-M   'P 1'
#
loop_
_entity.id
_entity.type
_entity.pdbx_description
1 polymer ?
#
loop_
_entity_poly.entity_id
_entity_poly.type
_entity_poly.pdbx_seq_one_letter_code
_entity_poly.pdbx_strand_id
1 'polypeptide(L)'
;LLLCNGEYSSMITVSGSGYSKKNDTMLYRWKGNSTSDDSGMFFYIKNLNSNDYWSSTYEPCKDSGEKYLVELNLDKAKFSRRDGNIETVTEVAVSTEENFEVRKLILKNNGDKGRSIEITSYMEITLATFSADIVHPAFSNLFIQTEYDKEEDILVGSRRPRVKDGKVPYIFHKAVVKGELEGGISYETSRINFIGRNRELKNPQAMDNDKALDNTVGTVLDPIMSVRVRVRLEPNSKREIFYITGICDSKEQVLNLCREYKNPGKLDKVFEGYSTATQLELKNLGIRSGMANIFQSVASNIFFLSNSRKNREEYIKNISKHQKDLWPYGISGDLPIAMLIIEAEEDMHLVFN
;
A
#
# COMPACT_ATOMS: atom_id res chain seq x y z
N LEU A 1 2.79 8.40 -6.53
CA LEU A 1 4.11 7.76 -6.74
C LEU A 1 3.88 6.34 -7.19
N LEU A 2 4.53 5.93 -8.28
CA LEU A 2 4.59 4.53 -8.70
C LEU A 2 6.00 3.99 -8.43
N LEU A 3 6.07 2.93 -7.63
CA LEU A 3 7.24 2.12 -7.35
C LEU A 3 7.10 0.78 -8.05
N CYS A 4 8.17 0.25 -8.63
CA CYS A 4 8.17 -1.00 -9.38
C CYS A 4 9.54 -1.69 -9.33
N ASN A 5 9.56 -3.02 -9.38
CA ASN A 5 10.78 -3.83 -9.56
C ASN A 5 10.73 -4.71 -10.83
N GLY A 6 9.79 -4.45 -11.73
CA GLY A 6 9.53 -5.23 -12.94
C GLY A 6 8.24 -6.06 -12.86
N GLU A 7 8.10 -6.88 -11.81
CA GLU A 7 6.90 -7.71 -11.60
C GLU A 7 5.97 -7.13 -10.52
N TYR A 8 6.54 -6.68 -9.41
CA TYR A 8 5.82 -6.06 -8.31
C TYR A 8 5.75 -4.56 -8.51
N SER A 9 4.57 -3.99 -8.32
CA SER A 9 4.35 -2.54 -8.35
C SER A 9 3.48 -2.08 -7.19
N SER A 10 3.82 -0.90 -6.65
CA SER A 10 3.09 -0.21 -5.60
C SER A 10 2.79 1.21 -6.05
N MET A 11 1.52 1.60 -6.05
CA MET A 11 1.09 2.97 -6.33
C MET A 11 0.59 3.58 -5.03
N ILE A 12 1.12 4.74 -4.68
CA ILE A 12 0.83 5.43 -3.43
C ILE A 12 0.43 6.87 -3.74
N THR A 13 -0.70 7.32 -3.17
CA THR A 13 -1.21 8.68 -3.29
C THR A 13 -0.72 9.56 -2.14
N VAL A 14 -0.98 10.87 -2.23
CA VAL A 14 -0.64 11.81 -1.16
C VAL A 14 -1.45 11.61 0.12
N SER A 15 -2.56 10.85 0.06
CA SER A 15 -3.38 10.53 1.24
C SER A 15 -2.88 9.30 2.00
N GLY A 16 -1.96 8.52 1.42
CA GLY A 16 -1.51 7.22 1.91
C GLY A 16 -2.26 6.02 1.33
N SER A 17 -3.31 6.27 0.54
CA SER A 17 -4.04 5.24 -0.21
C SER A 17 -3.27 4.75 -1.42
N GLY A 18 -3.76 3.65 -2.02
CA GLY A 18 -3.05 3.05 -3.13
C GLY A 18 -3.31 1.56 -3.31
N TYR A 19 -2.41 0.93 -4.05
CA TYR A 19 -2.41 -0.51 -4.27
C TYR A 19 -1.00 -1.08 -4.29
N SER A 20 -0.91 -2.39 -4.07
CA SER A 20 0.24 -3.18 -4.51
C SER A 20 -0.23 -4.38 -5.32
N LYS A 21 0.53 -4.74 -6.36
CA LYS A 21 0.22 -5.88 -7.24
C LYS A 21 1.50 -6.56 -7.74
N LYS A 22 1.41 -7.85 -8.03
CA LYS A 22 2.40 -8.58 -8.85
C LYS A 22 1.77 -8.89 -10.20
N ASN A 23 2.35 -8.38 -11.27
CA ASN A 23 1.74 -8.37 -12.61
C ASN A 23 0.32 -7.78 -12.56
N ASP A 24 -0.70 -8.59 -12.82
CA ASP A 24 -2.11 -8.19 -12.73
C ASP A 24 -2.80 -8.63 -11.43
N THR A 25 -2.12 -9.34 -10.54
CA THR A 25 -2.70 -9.82 -9.28
C THR A 25 -2.55 -8.77 -8.19
N MET A 26 -3.66 -8.16 -7.79
CA MET A 26 -3.73 -7.21 -6.68
C MET A 26 -3.55 -7.96 -5.36
N LEU A 27 -2.71 -7.44 -4.47
CA LEU A 27 -2.54 -7.99 -3.12
C LEU A 27 -3.74 -7.62 -2.25
N TYR A 28 -4.10 -6.34 -2.28
CA TYR A 28 -5.21 -5.77 -1.53
C TYR A 28 -6.06 -4.84 -2.42
N ARG A 29 -7.28 -4.58 -1.95
CA ARG A 29 -8.33 -3.88 -2.67
C ARG A 29 -7.95 -2.43 -2.93
N TRP A 30 -8.15 -2.01 -4.17
CA TRP A 30 -8.11 -0.63 -4.60
C TRP A 30 -9.30 -0.34 -5.49
N LYS A 31 -9.99 0.78 -5.27
CA LYS A 31 -11.24 1.11 -5.98
C LYS A 31 -11.03 2.03 -7.19
N GLY A 32 -9.86 2.62 -7.34
CA GLY A 32 -9.59 3.57 -8.44
C GLY A 32 -10.41 4.87 -8.38
N ASN A 33 -11.05 5.17 -7.24
CA ASN A 33 -11.85 6.38 -7.09
C ASN A 33 -11.01 7.55 -6.56
N SER A 34 -10.82 8.58 -7.38
CA SER A 34 -10.13 9.82 -7.00
C SER A 34 -10.89 10.69 -5.99
N THR A 35 -12.19 10.43 -5.78
CA THR A 35 -13.03 11.26 -4.89
C THR A 35 -12.93 10.82 -3.45
N SER A 36 -13.01 9.52 -3.19
CA SER A 36 -12.91 8.98 -1.82
C SER A 36 -11.48 8.66 -1.42
N ASP A 37 -10.66 8.19 -2.37
CA ASP A 37 -9.28 7.73 -2.18
C ASP A 37 -9.09 6.97 -0.84
N ASP A 38 -10.02 6.06 -0.50
CA ASP A 38 -10.17 5.45 0.83
C ASP A 38 -9.80 3.96 0.85
N SER A 39 -9.04 3.49 -0.16
CA SER A 39 -8.65 2.10 -0.32
C SER A 39 -7.14 1.95 -0.39
N GLY A 40 -6.59 1.05 0.42
CA GLY A 40 -5.17 0.74 0.44
C GLY A 40 -4.78 -0.06 1.68
N MET A 41 -3.51 0.06 2.05
CA MET A 41 -2.96 -0.41 3.31
C MET A 41 -2.72 0.76 4.25
N PHE A 42 -3.24 0.64 5.46
CA PHE A 42 -3.30 1.72 6.43
C PHE A 42 -2.69 1.30 7.77
N PHE A 43 -2.25 2.28 8.56
CA PHE A 43 -1.74 2.06 9.92
C PHE A 43 -2.39 3.05 10.86
N TYR A 44 -3.06 2.53 11.88
CA TYR A 44 -3.55 3.30 13.01
C TYR A 44 -2.47 3.33 14.08
N ILE A 45 -2.28 4.50 14.68
CA ILE A 45 -1.37 4.74 15.79
C ILE A 45 -2.23 5.21 16.96
N LYS A 46 -2.30 4.41 18.03
CA LYS A 46 -3.08 4.71 19.22
C LYS A 46 -2.16 4.94 20.41
N ASN A 47 -2.32 6.07 21.08
CA ASN A 47 -1.67 6.36 22.34
C ASN A 47 -2.50 5.79 23.48
N LEU A 48 -2.04 4.71 24.11
CA LEU A 48 -2.80 4.04 25.18
C LEU A 48 -2.91 4.85 26.46
N ASN A 49 -2.06 5.87 26.64
CA ASN A 49 -2.11 6.72 27.83
C ASN A 49 -3.21 7.78 27.74
N SER A 50 -3.55 8.27 26.55
CA SER A 50 -4.62 9.26 26.34
C SER A 50 -5.86 8.71 25.65
N ASN A 51 -5.75 7.51 25.05
CA ASN A 51 -6.73 6.87 24.17
C ASN A 51 -6.99 7.55 22.82
N ASP A 52 -6.25 8.60 22.50
CA ASP A 52 -6.30 9.21 21.18
C ASP A 52 -5.65 8.29 20.14
N TYR A 53 -6.19 8.30 18.93
CA TYR A 53 -5.60 7.60 17.79
C TYR A 53 -5.67 8.44 16.52
N TRP A 54 -4.76 8.17 15.62
CA TRP A 54 -4.68 8.76 14.28
C TRP A 54 -4.15 7.72 13.30
N SER A 55 -4.16 8.03 12.00
CA SER A 55 -3.53 7.19 10.98
C SER A 55 -2.14 7.69 10.64
N SER A 56 -1.19 6.82 10.28
CA SER A 56 0.18 7.26 9.94
C SER A 56 0.23 8.16 8.69
N THR A 57 -0.82 8.12 7.88
CA THR A 57 -1.11 8.98 6.72
C THR A 57 -2.46 9.68 6.90
N TYR A 58 -2.91 10.49 5.92
CA TYR A 58 -4.20 11.19 6.01
C TYR A 58 -5.37 10.20 6.09
N GLU A 59 -5.41 9.21 5.19
CA GLU A 59 -6.34 8.10 5.30
C GLU A 59 -5.83 7.07 6.33
N PRO A 60 -6.73 6.33 7.00
CA PRO A 60 -8.19 6.38 6.85
C PRO A 60 -8.89 7.31 7.85
N CYS A 61 -8.16 7.95 8.77
CA CYS A 61 -8.78 8.83 9.78
C CYS A 61 -9.27 10.16 9.20
N LYS A 62 -8.80 10.53 8.00
CA LYS A 62 -9.11 11.79 7.29
C LYS A 62 -8.70 13.03 8.10
N ASP A 63 -7.55 12.92 8.74
CA ASP A 63 -7.01 13.94 9.63
C ASP A 63 -5.49 14.08 9.40
N SER A 64 -5.06 15.33 9.19
CA SER A 64 -3.67 15.69 8.90
C SER A 64 -2.81 15.91 10.15
N GLY A 65 -3.39 15.85 11.34
CA GLY A 65 -2.73 16.27 12.58
C GLY A 65 -2.37 17.76 12.55
N GLU A 66 -1.43 18.15 13.41
CA GLU A 66 -0.96 19.54 13.51
C GLU A 66 0.02 19.93 12.39
N LYS A 67 0.73 18.94 11.85
CA LYS A 67 1.67 19.09 10.75
C LYS A 67 1.57 17.86 9.87
N TYR A 68 1.54 18.07 8.56
CA TYR A 68 1.53 17.00 7.55
C TYR A 68 2.37 17.41 6.35
N LEU A 69 3.36 16.59 6.02
CA LEU A 69 4.21 16.76 4.86
C LEU A 69 4.32 15.43 4.12
N VAL A 70 4.18 15.48 2.79
CA VAL A 70 4.34 14.32 1.92
C VAL A 70 5.43 14.60 0.90
N GLU A 71 6.40 13.70 0.84
CA GLU A 71 7.51 13.72 -0.11
C GLU A 71 7.41 12.44 -0.96
N LEU A 72 7.15 12.60 -2.25
CA LEU A 72 7.06 11.49 -3.20
C LEU A 72 8.30 11.50 -4.09
N ASN A 73 9.35 10.83 -3.61
CA ASN A 73 10.59 10.65 -4.37
C ASN A 73 10.49 9.39 -5.23
N LEU A 74 11.25 9.31 -6.31
CA LEU A 74 11.21 8.19 -7.25
C LEU A 74 11.56 6.85 -6.59
N ASP A 75 12.33 6.89 -5.51
CA ASP A 75 12.77 5.74 -4.74
C ASP A 75 11.94 5.45 -3.49
N LYS A 76 11.17 6.43 -2.99
CA LYS A 76 10.31 6.23 -1.80
C LYS A 76 9.22 7.27 -1.65
N ALA A 77 8.10 6.83 -1.09
CA ALA A 77 7.13 7.75 -0.48
C ALA A 77 7.51 7.99 0.97
N LYS A 78 7.43 9.25 1.43
CA LYS A 78 7.63 9.62 2.83
C LYS A 78 6.52 10.54 3.30
N PHE A 79 5.89 10.17 4.40
CA PHE A 79 4.87 10.95 5.09
C PHE A 79 5.42 11.36 6.45
N SER A 80 5.39 12.64 6.77
CA SER A 80 5.80 13.15 8.08
C SER A 80 4.63 13.86 8.71
N ARG A 81 4.22 13.43 9.90
CA ARG A 81 3.10 14.01 10.65
C ARG A 81 3.41 14.23 12.12
N ARG A 82 2.67 15.14 12.76
CA ARG A 82 2.76 15.40 14.21
C ARG A 82 1.38 15.44 14.84
N ASP A 83 1.24 14.69 15.93
CA ASP A 83 0.02 14.54 16.72
C ASP A 83 0.38 14.73 18.20
N GLY A 84 0.16 15.95 18.71
CA GLY A 84 0.65 16.37 20.02
C GLY A 84 2.17 16.20 20.15
N ASN A 85 2.60 15.38 21.11
CA ASN A 85 4.01 15.13 21.40
C ASN A 85 4.64 14.02 20.54
N ILE A 86 3.87 13.37 19.66
CA ILE A 86 4.35 12.24 18.86
C ILE A 86 4.55 12.69 17.41
N GLU A 87 5.78 12.57 16.92
CA GLU A 87 6.08 12.68 15.50
C GLU A 87 6.08 11.29 14.88
N THR A 88 5.45 11.16 13.72
CA THR A 88 5.40 9.92 12.95
C THR A 88 5.97 10.19 11.56
N VAL A 89 6.95 9.39 11.15
CA VAL A 89 7.41 9.32 9.76
C VAL A 89 7.07 7.95 9.20
N THR A 90 6.37 7.88 8.08
CA THR A 90 6.14 6.64 7.33
C THR A 90 6.92 6.69 6.03
N GLU A 91 7.80 5.72 5.80
CA GLU A 91 8.53 5.56 4.54
C GLU A 91 8.09 4.26 3.85
N VAL A 92 7.95 4.29 2.52
CA VAL A 92 7.56 3.13 1.72
C VAL A 92 8.53 2.91 0.56
N ALA A 93 9.02 1.68 0.43
CA ALA A 93 9.85 1.22 -0.68
C ALA A 93 9.48 -0.21 -1.07
N VAL A 94 9.89 -0.65 -2.27
CA VAL A 94 9.72 -2.03 -2.75
C VAL A 94 11.08 -2.73 -2.83
N SER A 95 11.10 -4.05 -2.69
CA SER A 95 12.33 -4.81 -2.90
C SER A 95 12.71 -4.84 -4.37
N THR A 96 14.00 -4.71 -4.68
CA THR A 96 14.53 -4.82 -6.05
C THR A 96 14.65 -6.27 -6.53
N GLU A 97 14.67 -7.22 -5.59
CA GLU A 97 14.98 -8.63 -5.87
C GLU A 97 13.75 -9.53 -5.65
N GLU A 98 12.85 -9.12 -4.77
CA GLU A 98 11.74 -9.95 -4.28
C GLU A 98 10.40 -9.23 -4.40
N ASN A 99 9.31 -9.98 -4.42
CA ASN A 99 7.96 -9.46 -4.67
C ASN A 99 7.26 -8.93 -3.40
N PHE A 100 7.84 -7.93 -2.73
CA PHE A 100 7.26 -7.30 -1.53
C PHE A 100 7.56 -5.80 -1.41
N GLU A 101 6.72 -5.12 -0.63
CA GLU A 101 6.96 -3.76 -0.13
C GLU A 101 7.27 -3.73 1.36
N VAL A 102 8.03 -2.72 1.77
CA VAL A 102 8.32 -2.40 3.17
C VAL A 102 7.73 -1.04 3.49
N ARG A 103 6.94 -0.99 4.57
CA ARG A 103 6.49 0.26 5.17
C ARG A 103 7.12 0.44 6.54
N LYS A 104 8.02 1.42 6.66
CA LYS A 104 8.74 1.76 7.87
C LYS A 104 8.04 2.91 8.58
N LEU A 105 7.56 2.68 9.80
CA LEU A 105 7.04 3.71 10.70
C LEU A 105 8.10 4.06 11.74
N ILE A 106 8.45 5.34 11.81
CA ILE A 106 9.37 5.91 12.79
C ILE A 106 8.56 6.79 13.71
N LEU A 107 8.45 6.40 14.98
CA LEU A 107 7.73 7.13 16.01
C LEU A 107 8.72 7.80 16.94
N LYS A 108 8.58 9.10 17.18
CA LYS A 108 9.42 9.87 18.10
C LYS A 108 8.57 10.58 19.13
N ASN A 109 8.89 10.37 20.40
CA ASN A 109 8.22 11.05 21.51
C ASN A 109 9.04 12.29 21.89
N ASN A 110 8.52 13.46 21.59
CA ASN A 110 9.10 14.74 21.97
C ASN A 110 8.58 15.24 23.34
N GLY A 111 7.79 14.43 24.02
CA GLY A 111 7.29 14.69 25.36
C GLY A 111 8.25 14.26 26.48
N ASP A 112 7.89 14.63 27.69
CA ASP A 112 8.62 14.38 28.94
C ASP A 112 8.22 13.06 29.64
N LYS A 113 7.14 12.42 29.21
CA LYS A 113 6.60 11.18 29.78
C LYS A 113 6.65 10.05 28.76
N GLY A 114 6.97 8.85 29.23
CA GLY A 114 6.89 7.64 28.41
C GLY A 114 5.47 7.39 27.92
N ARG A 115 5.35 6.81 26.72
CA ARG A 115 4.09 6.49 26.07
C ARG A 115 4.08 5.04 25.59
N SER A 116 2.97 4.35 25.85
CA SER A 116 2.71 3.03 25.29
C SER A 116 1.87 3.22 24.03
N ILE A 117 2.44 2.88 22.87
CA ILE A 117 1.85 3.13 21.56
C ILE A 117 1.50 1.82 20.89
N GLU A 118 0.26 1.68 20.43
CA GLU A 118 -0.18 0.59 19.56
C GLU A 118 -0.15 1.02 18.11
N ILE A 119 0.40 0.17 17.25
CA ILE A 119 0.38 0.33 15.80
C ILE A 119 -0.42 -0.84 15.25
N THR A 120 -1.51 -0.54 14.55
CA THR A 120 -2.41 -1.55 13.97
C THR A 120 -2.50 -1.35 12.48
N SER A 121 -2.06 -2.31 11.69
CA SER A 121 -2.22 -2.26 10.23
C SER A 121 -3.62 -2.65 9.79
N TYR A 122 -4.02 -2.29 8.58
CA TYR A 122 -5.27 -2.71 7.97
C TYR A 122 -5.14 -2.74 6.45
N MET A 123 -5.55 -3.84 5.82
CA MET A 123 -5.78 -3.92 4.37
C MET A 123 -6.85 -4.98 4.04
N GLU A 124 -7.68 -4.71 3.03
CA GLU A 124 -8.66 -5.69 2.52
C GLU A 124 -8.02 -6.55 1.42
N ILE A 125 -7.78 -7.83 1.67
CA ILE A 125 -6.99 -8.68 0.74
C ILE A 125 -7.85 -9.27 -0.38
N THR A 126 -7.30 -9.40 -1.59
CA THR A 126 -8.07 -9.82 -2.78
C THR A 126 -7.44 -10.97 -3.55
N LEU A 127 -6.12 -10.92 -3.79
CA LEU A 127 -5.37 -11.90 -4.59
C LEU A 127 -6.02 -12.17 -5.96
N ALA A 128 -6.54 -11.13 -6.58
CA ALA A 128 -7.28 -11.20 -7.84
C ALA A 128 -6.91 -10.03 -8.75
N THR A 129 -7.29 -10.10 -10.02
CA THR A 129 -7.16 -8.93 -10.89
C THR A 129 -8.13 -7.83 -10.46
N PHE A 130 -7.77 -6.56 -10.72
CA PHE A 130 -8.62 -5.41 -10.42
C PHE A 130 -10.04 -5.59 -10.98
N SER A 131 -10.15 -5.97 -12.26
CA SER A 131 -11.43 -6.18 -12.93
C SER A 131 -12.24 -7.34 -12.32
N ALA A 132 -11.57 -8.39 -11.82
CA ALA A 132 -12.28 -9.50 -11.19
C ALA A 132 -12.81 -9.15 -9.79
N ASP A 133 -12.09 -8.33 -9.01
CA ASP A 133 -12.54 -7.89 -7.69
C ASP A 133 -13.70 -6.91 -7.79
N ILE A 134 -13.62 -5.90 -8.66
CA ILE A 134 -14.63 -4.82 -8.74
C ILE A 134 -16.02 -5.29 -9.17
N VAL A 135 -16.12 -6.37 -9.95
CA VAL A 135 -17.40 -6.87 -10.46
C VAL A 135 -18.23 -7.55 -9.36
N HIS A 136 -17.63 -8.45 -8.57
CA HIS A 136 -18.32 -9.17 -7.49
C HIS A 136 -17.43 -9.37 -6.25
N PRO A 137 -17.16 -8.32 -5.45
CA PRO A 137 -16.25 -8.41 -4.30
C PRO A 137 -16.67 -9.48 -3.29
N ALA A 138 -17.95 -9.50 -2.88
CA ALA A 138 -18.45 -10.43 -1.87
C ALA A 138 -18.30 -11.91 -2.27
N PHE A 139 -18.53 -12.24 -3.54
CA PHE A 139 -18.30 -13.59 -4.05
C PHE A 139 -16.80 -13.90 -4.18
N SER A 140 -16.01 -12.92 -4.62
CA SER A 140 -14.55 -13.05 -4.72
C SER A 140 -13.89 -13.35 -3.38
N ASN A 141 -14.39 -12.76 -2.29
CA ASN A 141 -13.88 -12.92 -0.93
C ASN A 141 -13.98 -14.36 -0.41
N LEU A 142 -15.00 -15.13 -0.83
CA LEU A 142 -15.23 -16.52 -0.37
C LEU A 142 -14.08 -17.49 -0.70
N PHE A 143 -13.25 -17.14 -1.70
CA PHE A 143 -12.11 -17.93 -2.12
C PHE A 143 -10.84 -17.68 -1.32
N ILE A 144 -10.83 -16.68 -0.44
CA ILE A 144 -9.68 -16.35 0.39
C ILE A 144 -9.71 -17.15 1.68
N GLN A 145 -8.53 -17.64 2.06
CA GLN A 145 -8.28 -18.26 3.35
C GLN A 145 -7.11 -17.57 4.01
N THR A 146 -7.18 -17.40 5.32
CA THR A 146 -6.10 -16.81 6.11
C THR A 146 -5.60 -17.80 7.15
N GLU A 147 -4.35 -17.64 7.54
CA GLU A 147 -3.68 -18.40 8.57
C GLU A 147 -2.67 -17.51 9.29
N TYR A 148 -2.32 -17.88 10.51
CA TYR A 148 -1.26 -17.22 11.27
C TYR A 148 -0.19 -18.24 11.63
N ASP A 149 1.03 -17.99 11.17
CA ASP A 149 2.20 -18.75 11.59
C ASP A 149 2.73 -18.17 12.91
N LYS A 150 2.62 -18.94 13.99
CA LYS A 150 3.02 -18.52 15.33
C LYS A 150 4.53 -18.55 15.57
N GLU A 151 5.26 -19.38 14.83
CA GLU A 151 6.72 -19.49 15.01
C GLU A 151 7.43 -18.29 14.39
N GLU A 152 6.91 -17.81 13.26
CA GLU A 152 7.47 -16.69 12.52
C GLU A 152 6.69 -15.38 12.67
N ASP A 153 5.57 -15.37 13.40
CA ASP A 153 4.67 -14.22 13.56
C ASP A 153 4.20 -13.61 12.22
N ILE A 154 3.64 -14.44 11.34
CA ILE A 154 3.22 -14.04 9.98
C ILE A 154 1.73 -14.28 9.80
N LEU A 155 1.00 -13.26 9.34
CA LEU A 155 -0.30 -13.48 8.69
C LEU A 155 -0.08 -13.88 7.24
N VAL A 156 -0.63 -15.03 6.85
CA VAL A 156 -0.59 -15.53 5.47
C VAL A 156 -2.02 -15.65 4.96
N GLY A 157 -2.21 -15.33 3.69
CA GLY A 157 -3.47 -15.44 2.99
C GLY A 157 -3.25 -16.12 1.66
N SER A 158 -4.20 -16.95 1.26
CA SER A 158 -4.15 -17.61 -0.05
C SER A 158 -5.51 -17.58 -0.71
N ARG A 159 -5.50 -17.66 -2.05
CA ARG A 159 -6.72 -17.74 -2.84
C ARG A 159 -6.89 -19.14 -3.39
N ARG A 160 -7.95 -19.83 -2.97
CA ARG A 160 -8.27 -21.17 -3.45
C ARG A 160 -8.40 -21.18 -4.98
N PRO A 161 -7.75 -22.14 -5.66
CA PRO A 161 -7.78 -22.20 -7.11
C PRO A 161 -9.18 -22.59 -7.58
N ARG A 162 -9.61 -22.02 -8.71
CA ARG A 162 -10.91 -22.34 -9.33
C ARG A 162 -10.87 -23.59 -10.20
N VAL A 163 -9.69 -23.97 -10.64
CA VAL A 163 -9.41 -25.16 -11.46
C VAL A 163 -8.49 -26.09 -10.69
N LYS A 164 -8.63 -27.39 -10.95
CA LYS A 164 -7.72 -28.40 -10.42
C LYS A 164 -6.28 -28.05 -10.86
N ASP A 165 -5.33 -28.13 -9.92
CA ASP A 165 -3.91 -27.85 -10.13
C ASP A 165 -3.59 -26.39 -10.55
N GLY A 166 -4.52 -25.45 -10.34
CA GLY A 166 -4.27 -24.02 -10.55
C GLY A 166 -3.22 -23.48 -9.57
N LYS A 167 -2.41 -22.52 -10.02
CA LYS A 167 -1.45 -21.81 -9.15
C LYS A 167 -2.17 -21.10 -8.01
N VAL A 168 -1.64 -21.24 -6.80
CA VAL A 168 -2.18 -20.63 -5.59
C VAL A 168 -1.24 -19.51 -5.15
N PRO A 169 -1.62 -18.23 -5.29
CA PRO A 169 -0.82 -17.14 -4.75
C PRO A 169 -0.95 -17.08 -3.23
N TYR A 170 0.14 -16.73 -2.55
CA TYR A 170 0.20 -16.50 -1.11
C TYR A 170 0.60 -15.06 -0.82
N ILE A 171 -0.30 -14.27 -0.23
CA ILE A 171 0.03 -12.96 0.36
C ILE A 171 0.52 -13.17 1.79
N PHE A 172 1.48 -12.36 2.22
CA PHE A 172 1.93 -12.33 3.60
C PHE A 172 1.99 -10.90 4.16
N HIS A 173 1.82 -10.79 5.47
CA HIS A 173 1.94 -9.54 6.20
C HIS A 173 2.60 -9.78 7.56
N LYS A 174 3.74 -9.13 7.81
CA LYS A 174 4.54 -9.30 9.03
C LYS A 174 4.99 -7.95 9.58
N ALA A 175 4.95 -7.81 10.91
CA ALA A 175 5.57 -6.70 11.62
C ALA A 175 6.96 -7.10 12.15
N VAL A 176 7.94 -6.21 12.02
CA VAL A 176 9.29 -6.36 12.55
C VAL A 176 9.64 -5.08 13.32
N VAL A 177 9.88 -5.19 14.62
CA VAL A 177 10.17 -4.03 15.48
C VAL A 177 11.65 -3.94 15.80
N LYS A 178 12.22 -2.74 15.68
CA LYS A 178 13.60 -2.45 16.10
C LYS A 178 13.63 -2.14 17.60
N GLY A 179 13.80 -3.19 18.39
CA GLY A 179 13.76 -3.16 19.85
C GLY A 179 12.72 -4.13 20.40
N GLU A 180 12.35 -3.93 21.66
CA GLU A 180 11.42 -4.81 22.36
C GLU A 180 9.96 -4.39 22.12
N LEU A 181 9.09 -5.40 22.03
CA LEU A 181 7.64 -5.23 22.06
C LEU A 181 7.14 -5.10 23.50
N GLU A 182 6.10 -4.30 23.68
CA GLU A 182 5.35 -4.22 24.93
C GLU A 182 4.16 -5.19 24.87
N GLY A 183 4.41 -6.47 25.14
CA GLY A 183 3.41 -7.54 25.00
C GLY A 183 3.51 -8.31 23.68
N GLY A 184 2.49 -9.10 23.37
CA GLY A 184 2.47 -9.97 22.19
C GLY A 184 1.93 -9.28 20.93
N ILE A 185 2.20 -9.89 19.78
CA ILE A 185 1.56 -9.53 18.51
C ILE A 185 0.12 -10.08 18.52
N SER A 186 -0.82 -9.27 18.04
CA SER A 186 -2.21 -9.68 17.84
C SER A 186 -2.63 -9.37 16.41
N TYR A 187 -3.67 -10.04 15.92
CA TYR A 187 -4.08 -9.95 14.54
C TYR A 187 -5.59 -10.05 14.34
N GLU A 188 -6.06 -9.57 13.19
CA GLU A 188 -7.44 -9.72 12.75
C GLU A 188 -7.49 -9.99 11.25
N THR A 189 -8.40 -10.88 10.85
CA THR A 189 -8.63 -11.24 9.45
C THR A 189 -10.07 -11.01 9.00
N SER A 190 -10.99 -10.75 9.93
CA SER A 190 -12.39 -10.45 9.64
C SER A 190 -12.65 -8.93 9.64
N ARG A 191 -13.09 -8.38 8.50
CA ARG A 191 -13.44 -6.97 8.36
C ARG A 191 -14.50 -6.52 9.36
N ILE A 192 -15.52 -7.34 9.61
CA ILE A 192 -16.59 -7.00 10.54
C ILE A 192 -16.10 -6.97 11.99
N ASN A 193 -15.13 -7.82 12.35
CA ASN A 193 -14.51 -7.81 13.68
C ASN A 193 -13.54 -6.63 13.85
N PHE A 194 -12.94 -6.14 12.76
CA PHE A 194 -12.08 -4.96 12.82
C PHE A 194 -12.87 -3.65 12.83
N ILE A 195 -13.73 -3.44 11.83
CA ILE A 195 -14.48 -2.18 11.65
C ILE A 195 -15.65 -2.11 12.62
N GLY A 196 -16.39 -3.21 12.79
CA GLY A 196 -17.64 -3.22 13.54
C GLY A 196 -18.85 -2.83 12.69
N ARG A 197 -20.04 -3.23 13.16
CA ARG A 197 -21.31 -2.94 12.47
C ARG A 197 -21.62 -1.45 12.54
N ASN A 198 -22.08 -0.87 11.42
CA ASN A 198 -22.43 0.55 11.29
C ASN A 198 -21.26 1.51 11.58
N ARG A 199 -20.03 1.08 11.30
CA ARG A 199 -18.80 1.87 11.49
C ARG A 199 -18.02 1.97 10.19
N GLU A 200 -17.05 2.87 10.15
CA GLU A 200 -16.20 3.13 9.00
C GLU A 200 -14.72 2.99 9.38
N LEU A 201 -13.83 3.00 8.38
CA LEU A 201 -12.39 2.97 8.63
C LEU A 201 -11.86 4.22 9.38
N LYS A 202 -12.59 5.34 9.39
CA LYS A 202 -12.20 6.49 10.21
C LYS A 202 -12.41 6.25 11.71
N ASN A 203 -13.30 5.34 12.08
CA ASN A 203 -13.69 5.04 13.46
C ASN A 203 -13.97 3.56 13.70
N PRO A 204 -13.03 2.64 13.41
CA PRO A 204 -13.26 1.21 13.53
C PRO A 204 -13.34 0.80 15.01
N GLN A 205 -14.12 -0.24 15.33
CA GLN A 205 -14.22 -0.74 16.70
C GLN A 205 -12.88 -1.24 17.24
N ALA A 206 -11.96 -1.68 16.37
CA ALA A 206 -10.60 -2.05 16.76
C ALA A 206 -9.85 -0.92 17.48
N MET A 207 -10.24 0.36 17.27
CA MET A 207 -9.64 1.51 17.95
C MET A 207 -10.39 1.93 19.23
N ASP A 208 -11.44 1.22 19.63
CA ASP A 208 -12.12 1.45 20.91
C ASP A 208 -11.17 1.19 22.10
N ASN A 209 -11.49 1.77 23.25
CA ASN A 209 -10.66 1.62 24.45
C ASN A 209 -10.66 0.17 24.93
N ASP A 210 -9.47 -0.33 25.25
CA ASP A 210 -9.22 -1.70 25.72
C ASP A 210 -9.71 -2.81 24.76
N LYS A 211 -10.03 -2.49 23.51
CA LYS A 211 -10.46 -3.50 22.52
C LYS A 211 -9.25 -4.28 22.01
N ALA A 212 -9.17 -5.54 22.41
CA ALA A 212 -8.27 -6.53 21.80
C ALA A 212 -8.75 -6.92 20.38
N LEU A 213 -7.81 -7.30 19.52
CA LEU A 213 -8.13 -8.02 18.28
C LEU A 213 -8.49 -9.46 18.63
N ASP A 214 -9.41 -10.05 17.85
CA ASP A 214 -10.00 -11.35 18.20
C ASP A 214 -9.10 -12.53 17.75
N ASN A 215 -7.96 -12.27 17.09
CA ASN A 215 -6.99 -13.27 16.62
C ASN A 215 -7.64 -14.36 15.74
N THR A 216 -8.61 -13.94 14.91
CA THR A 216 -9.31 -14.86 14.00
C THR A 216 -8.51 -15.10 12.72
N VAL A 217 -8.58 -16.33 12.21
CA VAL A 217 -8.02 -16.79 10.93
C VAL A 217 -8.97 -17.81 10.31
N GLY A 218 -8.75 -18.13 9.05
CA GLY A 218 -9.49 -19.15 8.31
C GLY A 218 -10.28 -18.56 7.16
N THR A 219 -11.46 -19.14 6.88
CA THR A 219 -12.39 -18.62 5.86
C THR A 219 -13.34 -17.63 6.50
N VAL A 220 -13.17 -16.35 6.20
CA VAL A 220 -14.00 -15.24 6.69
C VAL A 220 -14.76 -14.62 5.52
N LEU A 221 -15.89 -13.96 5.78
CA LEU A 221 -16.75 -13.40 4.74
C LEU A 221 -16.09 -12.22 4.01
N ASP A 222 -15.45 -11.34 4.76
CA ASP A 222 -14.74 -10.16 4.26
C ASP A 222 -13.31 -10.19 4.80
N PRO A 223 -12.36 -10.77 4.04
CA PRO A 223 -11.00 -10.99 4.50
C PRO A 223 -10.19 -9.71 4.50
N ILE A 224 -9.53 -9.47 5.62
CA ILE A 224 -8.52 -8.43 5.81
C ILE A 224 -7.22 -9.06 6.30
N MET A 225 -6.17 -8.27 6.34
CA MET A 225 -5.02 -8.52 7.19
C MET A 225 -4.77 -7.30 8.05
N SER A 226 -4.69 -7.53 9.35
CA SER A 226 -4.36 -6.53 10.35
C SER A 226 -3.43 -7.16 11.37
N VAL A 227 -2.26 -6.56 11.57
CA VAL A 227 -1.30 -6.92 12.61
C VAL A 227 -1.15 -5.74 13.55
N ARG A 228 -1.34 -6.00 14.84
CA ARG A 228 -1.14 -5.04 15.91
C ARG A 228 0.10 -5.39 16.72
N VAL A 229 0.96 -4.40 16.86
CA VAL A 229 2.09 -4.43 17.78
C VAL A 229 1.99 -3.28 18.77
N ARG A 230 2.59 -3.44 19.93
CA ARG A 230 2.69 -2.39 20.95
C ARG A 230 4.15 -2.13 21.28
N VAL A 231 4.52 -0.87 21.40
CA VAL A 231 5.89 -0.46 21.74
C VAL A 231 5.88 0.60 22.82
N ARG A 232 6.89 0.53 23.68
CA ARG A 232 7.17 1.57 24.66
C ARG A 232 8.08 2.63 24.04
N LEU A 233 7.63 3.88 24.11
CA LEU A 233 8.33 5.05 23.60
C LEU A 233 8.66 6.00 24.77
N GLU A 234 9.89 5.89 25.26
CA GLU A 234 10.42 6.71 26.35
C GLU A 234 10.55 8.19 25.95
N PRO A 235 10.63 9.12 26.92
CA PRO A 235 10.83 10.54 26.63
C PRO A 235 12.02 10.79 25.72
N ASN A 236 11.86 11.66 24.72
CA ASN A 236 12.89 12.02 23.74
C ASN A 236 13.50 10.84 22.96
N SER A 237 12.83 9.69 22.94
CA SER A 237 13.29 8.50 22.23
C SER A 237 12.55 8.29 20.91
N LYS A 238 13.11 7.43 20.05
CA LYS A 238 12.46 6.97 18.82
C LYS A 238 12.37 5.45 18.76
N ARG A 239 11.34 4.94 18.08
CA ARG A 239 11.18 3.52 17.72
C ARG A 239 10.92 3.40 16.22
N GLU A 240 11.45 2.33 15.62
CA GLU A 240 11.27 2.00 14.21
C GLU A 240 10.55 0.67 14.12
N ILE A 241 9.45 0.64 13.38
CA ILE A 241 8.60 -0.52 13.14
C ILE A 241 8.49 -0.70 11.63
N PHE A 242 8.71 -1.90 11.15
CA PHE A 242 8.64 -2.24 9.74
C PHE A 242 7.47 -3.19 9.53
N TYR A 243 6.68 -2.94 8.50
CA TYR A 243 5.70 -3.89 8.01
C TYR A 243 6.09 -4.35 6.62
N ILE A 244 6.20 -5.66 6.43
CA ILE A 244 6.55 -6.28 5.16
C ILE A 244 5.28 -6.90 4.60
N THR A 245 4.95 -6.56 3.35
CA THR A 245 3.77 -7.09 2.66
C THR A 245 4.16 -7.53 1.25
N GLY A 246 3.95 -8.79 0.93
CA GLY A 246 4.37 -9.33 -0.35
C GLY A 246 3.56 -10.53 -0.79
N ILE A 247 3.96 -11.09 -1.91
CA ILE A 247 3.30 -12.24 -2.54
C ILE A 247 4.34 -13.26 -3.01
N CYS A 248 4.09 -14.53 -2.73
CA CYS A 248 4.90 -15.66 -3.17
C CYS A 248 4.04 -16.73 -3.85
N ASP A 249 4.69 -17.69 -4.50
CA ASP A 249 4.01 -18.77 -5.23
C ASP A 249 3.78 -20.01 -4.35
N SER A 250 4.34 -20.04 -3.13
CA SER A 250 4.06 -21.07 -2.12
C SER A 250 4.17 -20.54 -0.69
N LYS A 251 3.52 -21.23 0.26
CA LYS A 251 3.67 -20.95 1.70
C LYS A 251 5.11 -21.09 2.18
N GLU A 252 5.84 -22.09 1.67
CA GLU A 252 7.23 -22.31 2.05
C GLU A 252 8.13 -21.11 1.66
N GLN A 253 7.92 -20.55 0.47
CA GLN A 253 8.61 -19.32 0.04
C GLN A 253 8.29 -18.15 0.96
N VAL A 254 7.02 -17.98 1.38
CA VAL A 254 6.64 -16.95 2.36
C VAL A 254 7.44 -17.10 3.65
N LEU A 255 7.50 -18.31 4.22
CA LEU A 255 8.20 -18.57 5.48
C LEU A 255 9.70 -18.32 5.35
N ASN A 256 10.33 -18.78 4.27
CA ASN A 256 11.75 -18.58 4.02
C ASN A 256 12.11 -17.10 3.85
N LEU A 257 11.31 -16.35 3.08
CA LEU A 257 11.49 -14.91 2.88
C LEU A 257 11.32 -14.17 4.21
N CYS A 258 10.26 -14.45 4.97
CA CYS A 258 10.02 -13.77 6.25
C CYS A 258 11.05 -14.12 7.34
N ARG A 259 11.66 -15.31 7.29
CA ARG A 259 12.82 -15.68 8.12
C ARG A 259 14.04 -14.88 7.74
N GLU A 260 14.25 -14.71 6.44
CA GLU A 260 15.37 -13.96 5.92
C GLU A 260 15.31 -12.48 6.34
N TYR A 261 14.14 -11.87 6.19
CA TYR A 261 13.91 -10.45 6.47
C TYR A 261 13.46 -10.16 7.91
N LYS A 262 13.70 -11.08 8.86
CA LYS A 262 13.38 -10.87 10.29
C LYS A 262 14.23 -9.81 10.98
N ASN A 263 15.39 -9.47 10.41
CA ASN A 263 16.30 -8.48 10.98
C ASN A 263 16.02 -7.08 10.43
N PRO A 264 15.73 -6.07 11.28
CA PRO A 264 15.52 -4.69 10.84
C PRO A 264 16.62 -4.13 9.92
N GLY A 265 17.89 -4.51 10.14
CA GLY A 265 19.00 -4.05 9.31
C GLY A 265 18.95 -4.55 7.86
N LYS A 266 18.33 -5.72 7.60
CA LYS A 266 18.06 -6.16 6.23
C LYS A 266 16.93 -5.35 5.58
N LEU A 267 15.94 -4.94 6.37
CA LEU A 267 14.85 -4.09 5.88
C LEU A 267 15.31 -2.67 5.59
N ASP A 268 16.23 -2.12 6.39
CA ASP A 268 16.89 -0.85 6.09
C ASP A 268 17.61 -0.90 4.72
N LYS A 269 18.29 -2.02 4.41
CA LYS A 269 18.95 -2.23 3.11
C LYS A 269 18.00 -2.27 1.91
N VAL A 270 16.72 -2.61 2.10
CA VAL A 270 15.73 -2.58 0.99
C VAL A 270 15.57 -1.15 0.48
N PHE A 271 15.53 -0.16 1.38
CA PHE A 271 15.44 1.26 0.99
C PHE A 271 16.71 1.73 0.26
N GLU A 272 17.88 1.36 0.76
CA GLU A 272 19.17 1.71 0.15
C GLU A 272 19.34 1.06 -1.23
N GLY A 273 18.98 -0.22 -1.34
CA GLY A 273 19.03 -0.99 -2.59
C GLY A 273 18.10 -0.42 -3.65
N TYR A 274 16.85 -0.11 -3.27
CA TYR A 274 15.88 0.47 -4.20
C TYR A 274 16.28 1.88 -4.67
N SER A 275 16.81 2.71 -3.77
CA SER A 275 17.34 4.03 -4.14
C SER A 275 18.50 3.91 -5.14
N THR A 276 19.44 3.00 -4.87
CA THR A 276 20.60 2.76 -5.75
C THR A 276 20.16 2.25 -7.13
N ALA A 277 19.26 1.26 -7.17
CA ALA A 277 18.73 0.71 -8.41
C ALA A 277 18.01 1.78 -9.25
N THR A 278 17.15 2.58 -8.61
CA THR A 278 16.41 3.67 -9.26
C THR A 278 17.37 4.69 -9.89
N GLN A 279 18.43 5.10 -9.16
CA GLN A 279 19.41 6.04 -9.68
C GLN A 279 20.20 5.47 -10.87
N LEU A 280 20.57 4.19 -10.83
CA LEU A 280 21.26 3.52 -11.92
C LEU A 280 20.36 3.39 -13.16
N GLU A 281 19.09 3.03 -12.98
CA GLU A 281 18.12 2.93 -14.07
C GLU A 281 17.91 4.29 -14.76
N LEU A 282 17.67 5.36 -13.99
CA LEU A 282 17.53 6.71 -14.53
C LEU A 282 18.77 7.13 -15.31
N LYS A 283 19.96 6.83 -14.79
CA LYS A 283 21.23 7.13 -15.47
C LYS A 283 21.36 6.34 -16.78
N ASN A 284 21.04 5.05 -16.77
CA ASN A 284 21.12 4.18 -17.96
C ASN A 284 20.14 4.61 -19.05
N LEU A 285 18.95 5.09 -18.67
CA LEU A 285 17.95 5.62 -19.59
C LEU A 285 18.17 7.08 -19.99
N GLY A 286 19.21 7.75 -19.47
CA GLY A 286 19.47 9.17 -19.72
C GLY A 286 18.39 10.10 -19.13
N ILE A 287 17.59 9.62 -18.16
CA ILE A 287 16.48 10.35 -17.58
C ILE A 287 16.99 11.25 -16.44
N ARG A 288 16.84 12.57 -16.63
CA ARG A 288 17.10 13.56 -15.57
C ARG A 288 15.94 13.60 -14.58
N SER A 289 16.21 14.03 -13.34
CA SER A 289 15.19 14.13 -12.27
C SER A 289 13.95 14.94 -12.67
N GLY A 290 14.13 16.06 -13.37
CA GLY A 290 13.02 16.87 -13.88
C GLY A 290 12.11 16.10 -14.85
N MET A 291 12.68 15.28 -15.72
CA MET A 291 11.92 14.47 -16.67
C MET A 291 11.20 13.31 -15.97
N ALA A 292 11.84 12.67 -14.99
CA ALA A 292 11.20 11.63 -14.19
C ALA A 292 10.00 12.17 -13.39
N ASN A 293 10.06 13.41 -12.87
CA ASN A 293 8.92 14.06 -12.24
C ASN A 293 7.76 14.27 -13.22
N ILE A 294 8.05 14.65 -14.48
CA ILE A 294 7.04 14.76 -15.53
C ILE A 294 6.40 13.40 -15.80
N PHE A 295 7.18 12.32 -15.88
CA PHE A 295 6.65 10.97 -16.07
C PHE A 295 5.70 10.54 -14.95
N GLN A 296 6.06 10.80 -13.68
CA GLN A 296 5.16 10.54 -12.56
C GLN A 296 3.87 11.39 -12.63
N SER A 297 3.97 12.64 -13.07
CA SER A 297 2.80 13.50 -13.30
C SER A 297 1.92 12.97 -14.44
N VAL A 298 2.49 12.54 -15.56
CA VAL A 298 1.75 11.94 -16.68
C VAL A 298 1.08 10.64 -16.23
N ALA A 299 1.79 9.78 -15.50
CA ALA A 299 1.24 8.54 -14.94
C ALA A 299 0.03 8.83 -14.04
N SER A 300 0.07 9.87 -13.21
CA SER A 300 -1.08 10.29 -12.39
C SER A 300 -2.33 10.59 -13.23
N ASN A 301 -2.16 11.20 -14.42
CA ASN A 301 -3.28 11.47 -15.34
C ASN A 301 -3.82 10.22 -16.05
N ILE A 302 -3.05 9.12 -16.04
CA ILE A 302 -3.52 7.82 -16.53
C ILE A 302 -4.39 7.14 -15.46
N PHE A 303 -3.94 7.16 -14.20
CA PHE A 303 -4.66 6.54 -13.09
C PHE A 303 -5.90 7.32 -12.64
N PHE A 304 -5.82 8.65 -12.64
CA PHE A 304 -6.86 9.51 -12.09
C PHE A 304 -7.41 10.48 -13.14
N LEU A 305 -8.68 10.81 -12.98
CA LEU A 305 -9.26 11.95 -13.67
C LEU A 305 -8.58 13.22 -13.18
N SER A 306 -8.16 14.06 -14.12
CA SER A 306 -7.47 15.31 -13.83
C SER A 306 -8.30 16.51 -14.27
N ASN A 307 -8.28 17.56 -13.45
CA ASN A 307 -8.89 18.84 -13.75
C ASN A 307 -8.22 19.57 -14.92
N SER A 308 -7.05 19.11 -15.38
CA SER A 308 -6.42 19.60 -16.61
C SER A 308 -7.28 19.31 -17.85
N ARG A 309 -8.19 18.33 -17.80
CA ARG A 309 -9.11 17.97 -18.88
C ARG A 309 -10.36 18.86 -18.89
N LYS A 310 -10.16 20.19 -18.98
CA LYS A 310 -11.23 21.21 -18.85
C LYS A 310 -12.43 20.97 -19.78
N ASN A 311 -12.20 20.50 -21.00
CA ASN A 311 -13.25 20.29 -22.01
C ASN A 311 -13.85 18.88 -21.96
N ARG A 312 -13.52 18.05 -20.95
CA ARG A 312 -13.93 16.64 -20.91
C ARG A 312 -15.44 16.48 -20.89
N GLU A 313 -16.15 17.33 -20.17
CA GLU A 313 -17.62 17.29 -20.12
C GLU A 313 -18.22 17.50 -21.51
N GLU A 314 -17.74 18.52 -22.23
CA GLU A 314 -18.16 18.80 -23.60
C GLU A 314 -17.82 17.63 -24.53
N TYR A 315 -16.62 17.05 -24.41
CA TYR A 315 -16.26 15.87 -25.20
C TYR A 315 -17.18 14.69 -24.92
N ILE A 316 -17.49 14.38 -23.65
CA ILE A 316 -18.39 13.28 -23.30
C ILE A 316 -19.80 13.51 -23.87
N LYS A 317 -20.32 14.75 -23.77
CA LYS A 317 -21.64 15.11 -24.32
C LYS A 317 -21.70 14.95 -25.85
N ASN A 318 -20.58 15.17 -26.53
CA ASN A 318 -20.48 15.13 -27.98
C ASN A 318 -19.80 13.85 -28.53
N ILE A 319 -19.60 12.81 -27.69
CA ILE A 319 -19.06 11.52 -28.16
C ILE A 319 -20.03 10.92 -29.18
N SER A 320 -19.54 10.73 -30.41
CA SER A 320 -20.26 10.09 -31.51
C SER A 320 -19.62 8.78 -31.97
N LYS A 321 -18.39 8.50 -31.52
CA LYS A 321 -17.61 7.30 -31.83
C LYS A 321 -17.39 6.45 -30.59
N HIS A 322 -17.26 5.15 -30.77
CA HIS A 322 -17.08 4.15 -29.73
C HIS A 322 -15.71 3.48 -29.83
N GLN A 323 -15.37 2.68 -28.83
CA GLN A 323 -14.13 1.91 -28.77
C GLN A 323 -13.84 1.14 -30.07
N LYS A 324 -14.87 0.50 -30.65
CA LYS A 324 -14.76 -0.25 -31.92
C LYS A 324 -14.29 0.59 -33.11
N ASP A 325 -14.48 1.91 -33.07
CA ASP A 325 -14.06 2.80 -34.15
C ASP A 325 -12.54 3.05 -34.13
N LEU A 326 -11.84 2.57 -33.09
CA LEU A 326 -10.37 2.54 -33.02
C LEU A 326 -9.77 1.31 -33.73
N TRP A 327 -10.53 0.23 -33.88
CA TRP A 327 -10.04 -1.04 -34.44
C TRP A 327 -9.52 -0.94 -35.89
N PRO A 328 -10.09 -0.12 -36.79
CA PRO A 328 -9.52 0.10 -38.11
C PRO A 328 -8.09 0.66 -38.10
N TYR A 329 -7.68 1.28 -36.98
CA TYR A 329 -6.33 1.80 -36.76
C TYR A 329 -5.42 0.80 -36.01
N GLY A 330 -5.88 -0.43 -35.78
CA GLY A 330 -5.15 -1.44 -35.00
C GLY A 330 -5.09 -1.13 -33.50
N ILE A 331 -5.89 -0.19 -33.01
CA ILE A 331 -5.93 0.21 -31.61
C ILE A 331 -7.14 -0.46 -30.96
N SER A 332 -6.92 -1.35 -29.99
CA SER A 332 -8.02 -2.07 -29.34
C SER A 332 -8.94 -1.14 -28.53
N GLY A 333 -8.33 -0.13 -27.91
CA GLY A 333 -9.01 0.80 -27.00
C GLY A 333 -9.30 0.24 -25.62
N ASP A 334 -8.73 -0.91 -25.25
CA ASP A 334 -8.94 -1.55 -23.93
C ASP A 334 -8.07 -0.94 -22.84
N LEU A 335 -6.94 -0.35 -23.22
CA LEU A 335 -5.99 0.31 -22.32
C LEU A 335 -6.12 1.84 -22.42
N PRO A 336 -5.77 2.59 -21.36
CA PRO A 336 -5.63 4.04 -21.44
C PRO A 336 -4.69 4.44 -22.58
N ILE A 337 -5.15 5.38 -23.42
CA ILE A 337 -4.38 5.88 -24.56
C ILE A 337 -3.75 7.22 -24.18
N ALA A 338 -2.43 7.31 -24.30
CA ALA A 338 -1.70 8.58 -24.25
C ALA A 338 -1.39 9.04 -25.68
N MET A 339 -1.72 10.29 -25.99
CA MET A 339 -1.36 10.92 -27.27
C MET A 339 -0.15 11.81 -27.06
N LEU A 340 0.87 11.60 -27.86
CA LEU A 340 2.03 12.50 -27.97
C LEU A 340 1.93 13.23 -29.31
N ILE A 341 2.05 14.55 -29.27
CA ILE A 341 2.06 15.40 -30.47
C ILE A 341 3.50 15.86 -30.67
N ILE A 342 4.03 15.63 -31.87
CA ILE A 342 5.36 16.08 -32.29
C ILE A 342 5.12 17.33 -33.14
N GLU A 343 5.59 18.50 -32.70
CA GLU A 343 5.38 19.76 -33.43
C GLU A 343 6.54 20.06 -34.39
N ALA A 344 7.76 19.62 -34.07
CA ALA A 344 8.94 19.77 -34.93
C ALA A 344 9.78 18.49 -35.02
N GLU A 345 10.65 18.40 -36.04
CA GLU A 345 11.58 17.28 -36.22
C GLU A 345 12.54 17.12 -35.03
N GLU A 346 12.85 18.22 -34.34
CA GLU A 346 13.63 18.24 -33.11
C GLU A 346 12.96 17.47 -31.97
N ASP A 347 11.64 17.34 -31.96
CA ASP A 347 10.86 16.62 -30.94
C ASP A 347 10.79 15.10 -31.19
N MET A 348 11.33 14.60 -32.31
CA MET A 348 11.30 13.18 -32.68
C MET A 348 11.98 12.26 -31.64
N HIS A 349 12.95 12.80 -30.89
CA HIS A 349 13.63 12.10 -29.80
C HIS A 349 12.68 11.71 -28.64
N LEU A 350 11.46 12.28 -28.58
CA LEU A 350 10.45 11.92 -27.59
C LEU A 350 9.75 10.58 -27.91
N VAL A 351 9.84 10.09 -29.14
CA VAL A 351 9.19 8.83 -29.59
C VAL A 351 10.19 7.68 -29.72
N PHE A 352 11.41 7.99 -30.16
CA PHE A 352 12.45 7.00 -30.40
C PHE A 352 13.66 7.31 -29.52
N ASN A 353 13.99 6.39 -28.62
CA ASN A 353 15.31 6.31 -27.99
C ASN A 353 16.25 5.49 -28.87
#